data_AF-A0A0B6XVB8-F1
#
_entry.id   AF-A0A0B6XVB8-F1
#
_cell.length_a   1.000
_cell.length_b   1.000
_cell.length_c   1.000
_cell.angle_alpha   90.00
_cell.angle_beta   90.00
_cell.angle_gamma   90.00
#
_symmetry.space_group_name_H-M   'P 1'
#
loop_
_entity.id
_entity.type
_entity.pdbx_description
1 polymer ?
#
loop_
_entity_poly.entity_id
_entity_poly.type
_entity_poly.pdbx_seq_one_letter_code
_entity_poly.pdbx_strand_id
1 'polypeptide(L)'
;CSSDLMFNIPELLYMFREYEVSIKKYLKRDDWYMWAQMSKGTITLPLFTSLDGYWPSIKGMLGDIDEAMKTMHNFHQVWRQYGFTPEYYNIPKADVHSGREGYPLRPEIVESAMYLYRATKDPYLLEIGVDIVEAIEHSARTSCGYATVKDVRDHRLE
;
A
#
# COMPACT_ATOMS: atom_id res chain seq x y z
N CYS A 1 -7.61 -7.53 14.26
CA CYS A 1 -6.54 -8.36 13.69
C CYS A 1 -5.35 -8.46 14.65
N SER A 2 -4.56 -7.41 14.87
CA SER A 2 -3.35 -7.50 15.71
C SER A 2 -3.62 -7.92 17.17
N SER A 3 -4.71 -7.44 17.77
CA SER A 3 -5.08 -7.84 19.14
C SER A 3 -5.49 -9.30 19.27
N ASP A 4 -6.08 -9.91 18.24
CA ASP A 4 -6.36 -11.35 18.26
C ASP A 4 -5.05 -12.15 18.23
N LEU A 5 -4.13 -11.80 17.32
CA LEU A 5 -2.84 -12.48 17.23
C LEU A 5 -2.02 -12.41 18.53
N MET A 6 -2.06 -11.26 19.21
CA MET A 6 -1.28 -11.05 20.44
C MET A 6 -1.94 -11.63 21.70
N PHE A 7 -3.27 -11.55 21.80
CA PHE A 7 -4.00 -11.92 23.01
C PHE A 7 -4.87 -13.17 22.87
N ASN A 8 -4.88 -13.78 21.68
CA ASN A 8 -5.65 -14.97 21.32
C ASN A 8 -7.15 -14.82 21.64
N ILE A 9 -7.75 -13.74 21.12
CA ILE A 9 -9.15 -13.36 21.35
C ILE A 9 -9.94 -13.58 20.04
N PRO A 10 -10.47 -14.80 19.81
CA PRO A 10 -11.02 -15.21 18.52
C PRO A 10 -12.23 -14.37 18.08
N GLU A 11 -12.93 -13.72 19.01
CA GLU A 11 -14.04 -12.81 18.72
C GLU A 11 -13.60 -11.62 17.86
N LEU A 12 -12.37 -11.13 18.05
CA LEU A 12 -11.83 -10.01 17.28
C LEU A 12 -11.48 -10.40 15.85
N LEU A 13 -11.08 -11.65 15.63
CA LEU A 13 -10.87 -12.20 14.29
C LEU A 13 -12.20 -12.41 13.57
N TYR A 14 -13.21 -12.93 14.27
CA TYR A 14 -14.55 -13.08 13.73
C TYR A 14 -15.11 -11.73 13.26
N MET A 15 -15.04 -10.71 14.11
CA MET A 15 -15.47 -9.36 13.77
C MET A 15 -14.71 -8.79 12.56
N PHE A 16 -13.40 -9.03 12.47
CA PHE A 16 -12.63 -8.60 11.31
C PHE A 16 -13.09 -9.29 10.02
N ARG A 17 -13.33 -10.60 10.05
CA ARG A 17 -13.80 -11.37 8.87
C ARG A 17 -15.16 -10.89 8.38
N GLU A 18 -16.08 -10.55 9.27
CA GLU A 18 -17.36 -9.95 8.91
C GLU A 18 -17.19 -8.61 8.17
N TYR A 19 -16.26 -7.76 8.63
CA TYR A 19 -15.94 -6.52 7.93
C TYR A 19 -15.26 -6.75 6.59
N GLU A 20 -14.39 -7.76 6.50
CA GLU A 20 -13.69 -8.10 5.27
C GLU A 20 -14.66 -8.44 4.13
N VAL A 21 -15.74 -9.17 4.43
CA VAL A 21 -16.79 -9.47 3.43
C VAL A 21 -17.37 -8.18 2.84
N SER A 22 -17.63 -7.19 3.68
CA SER A 22 -18.14 -5.89 3.23
C SER A 22 -17.09 -5.09 2.45
N ILE A 23 -15.83 -5.09 2.90
CA ILE A 23 -14.71 -4.45 2.20
C ILE A 23 -14.55 -5.03 0.79
N LYS A 24 -14.51 -6.36 0.66
CA LYS A 24 -14.41 -7.05 -0.63
C LYS A 24 -15.61 -6.75 -1.53
N LYS A 25 -16.81 -6.59 -0.97
CA LYS A 25 -18.04 -6.32 -1.75
C LYS A 25 -18.12 -4.88 -2.29
N TYR A 26 -17.74 -3.89 -1.48
CA TYR A 26 -17.99 -2.48 -1.80
C TYR A 26 -16.73 -1.70 -2.21
N LEU A 27 -15.56 -2.05 -1.65
CA LEU A 27 -14.33 -1.29 -1.83
C LEU A 27 -13.39 -1.92 -2.87
N LYS A 28 -13.43 -3.25 -3.03
CA LYS A 28 -12.57 -3.95 -3.98
C LYS A 28 -13.10 -3.84 -5.41
N ARG A 29 -12.25 -3.42 -6.35
CA ARG A 29 -12.42 -3.65 -7.79
C ARG A 29 -11.09 -4.07 -8.37
N ASP A 30 -11.13 -5.16 -9.14
CA ASP A 30 -9.93 -5.86 -9.58
C ASP A 30 -9.02 -6.13 -8.37
N ASP A 31 -7.77 -5.71 -8.41
CA ASP A 31 -6.80 -5.88 -7.31
C ASP A 31 -6.53 -4.57 -6.55
N TRP A 32 -7.47 -3.61 -6.64
CA TRP A 32 -7.44 -2.32 -5.94
C TRP A 32 -8.55 -2.20 -4.89
N TYR A 33 -8.26 -1.48 -3.81
CA TYR A 33 -9.22 -1.11 -2.77
C TYR A 33 -9.43 0.41 -2.81
N MET A 34 -10.65 0.84 -3.12
CA MET A 34 -10.99 2.24 -3.38
C MET A 34 -12.03 2.74 -2.40
N TRP A 35 -12.10 4.06 -2.23
CA TRP A 35 -13.03 4.68 -1.28
C TRP A 35 -14.47 4.64 -1.80
N ALA A 36 -15.40 4.26 -0.94
CA ALA A 36 -16.83 4.24 -1.24
C ALA A 36 -17.66 5.03 -0.24
N GLN A 37 -18.81 5.50 -0.71
CA GLN A 37 -19.76 6.22 0.14
C GLN A 37 -20.44 5.25 1.09
N MET A 38 -20.36 5.50 2.40
CA MET A 38 -20.90 4.62 3.44
C MET A 38 -22.39 4.27 3.25
N SER A 39 -23.21 5.23 2.82
CA SER A 39 -24.67 5.04 2.69
C SER A 39 -25.11 4.32 1.41
N LYS A 40 -24.36 4.45 0.31
CA LYS A 40 -24.74 3.90 -1.01
C LYS A 40 -23.85 2.75 -1.47
N GLY A 41 -22.67 2.57 -0.88
CA GLY A 41 -21.67 1.61 -1.32
C GLY A 41 -21.08 1.90 -2.70
N THR A 42 -21.34 3.09 -3.26
CA THR A 42 -20.81 3.52 -4.56
C THR A 42 -19.41 4.07 -4.40
N ILE A 43 -18.50 3.69 -5.30
CA ILE A 43 -17.13 4.24 -5.34
C ILE A 43 -17.23 5.74 -5.54
N THR A 44 -16.59 6.49 -4.63
CA THR A 44 -16.61 7.95 -4.64
C THR A 44 -15.43 8.48 -5.44
N LEU A 45 -14.23 7.99 -5.12
CA LEU A 45 -13.00 8.37 -5.78
C LEU A 45 -12.16 7.11 -6.02
N PRO A 46 -11.84 6.77 -7.29
CA PRO A 46 -11.01 5.62 -7.61
C PRO A 46 -9.53 5.96 -7.44
N LEU A 47 -9.14 6.24 -6.19
CA LEU A 47 -7.80 6.63 -5.81
C LEU A 47 -7.13 5.50 -5.01
N PHE A 48 -5.83 5.34 -5.25
CA PHE A 48 -4.91 4.62 -4.38
C PHE A 48 -4.13 5.64 -3.56
N THR A 49 -3.95 5.38 -2.27
CA THR A 49 -3.12 6.21 -1.41
C THR A 49 -1.89 5.46 -0.92
N SER A 50 -0.78 6.16 -0.69
CA SER A 50 0.43 5.52 -0.16
C SER A 50 0.20 4.84 1.20
N LEU A 51 -0.77 5.32 1.99
CA LEU A 51 -1.22 4.67 3.22
C LEU A 51 -1.84 3.29 2.97
N ASP A 52 -2.57 3.07 1.88
CA ASP A 52 -3.20 1.77 1.57
C ASP A 52 -2.17 0.63 1.39
N GLY A 53 -0.88 0.98 1.32
CA GLY A 53 0.27 0.08 1.37
C GLY A 53 0.25 -0.92 2.53
N TYR A 54 -0.47 -0.66 3.64
CA TYR A 54 -0.56 -1.59 4.76
C TYR A 54 -1.43 -2.82 4.45
N TRP A 55 -2.39 -2.71 3.52
CA TRP A 55 -3.44 -3.71 3.35
C TRP A 55 -2.93 -5.10 2.94
N PRO A 56 -1.95 -5.25 2.02
CA PRO A 56 -1.37 -6.55 1.68
C PRO A 56 -0.81 -7.30 2.90
N SER A 57 -0.20 -6.61 3.87
CA SER A 57 0.28 -7.26 5.10
C SER A 57 -0.85 -7.94 5.88
N ILE A 58 -1.98 -7.25 6.06
CA ILE A 58 -3.13 -7.76 6.80
C ILE A 58 -3.71 -8.98 6.09
N LYS A 59 -3.84 -8.89 4.77
CA LYS A 59 -4.32 -9.99 3.93
C LYS A 59 -3.41 -11.21 4.02
N GLY A 60 -2.09 -11.00 3.96
CA GLY A 60 -1.11 -12.07 4.15
C GLY A 60 -1.18 -12.71 5.54
N MET A 61 -1.35 -11.92 6.60
CA MET A 61 -1.49 -12.42 7.98
C MET A 61 -2.75 -13.27 8.17
N LEU A 62 -3.81 -13.00 7.41
CA LEU A 62 -5.07 -13.76 7.46
C LEU A 62 -5.06 -15.03 6.61
N GLY A 63 -3.97 -15.27 5.87
CA GLY A 63 -3.81 -16.42 4.97
C GLY A 63 -4.23 -16.16 3.52
N ASP A 64 -4.72 -14.97 3.19
CA ASP A 64 -5.14 -14.59 1.83
C ASP A 64 -3.92 -14.08 1.01
N ILE A 65 -2.92 -14.95 0.86
CA ILE A 65 -1.62 -14.63 0.24
C ILE A 65 -1.77 -14.23 -1.23
N ASP A 66 -2.58 -14.95 -2.01
CA ASP A 66 -2.73 -14.67 -3.45
C ASP A 66 -3.32 -13.28 -3.71
N GLU A 67 -4.29 -12.86 -2.90
CA GLU A 67 -4.90 -11.53 -2.99
C GLU A 67 -3.91 -10.45 -2.55
N ALA A 68 -3.16 -10.72 -1.48
CA ALA A 68 -2.12 -9.80 -1.01
C ALA A 68 -1.02 -9.57 -2.05
N MET A 69 -0.55 -10.64 -2.71
CA MET A 69 0.48 -10.55 -3.74
C MET A 69 0.02 -9.76 -4.96
N LYS A 70 -1.23 -9.95 -5.41
CA LYS A 70 -1.79 -9.18 -6.53
C LYS A 70 -1.86 -7.68 -6.23
N THR A 71 -2.35 -7.32 -5.05
CA THR A 71 -2.37 -5.91 -4.62
C THR A 71 -0.96 -5.35 -4.46
N MET A 72 -0.02 -6.12 -3.91
CA MET A 72 1.39 -5.73 -3.82
C MET A 72 2.01 -5.49 -5.20
N HIS A 73 1.69 -6.32 -6.20
CA HIS A 73 2.16 -6.12 -7.58
C HIS A 73 1.67 -4.79 -8.16
N ASN A 74 0.41 -4.42 -7.92
CA ASN A 74 -0.12 -3.13 -8.35
C ASN A 74 0.60 -1.95 -7.68
N PHE A 75 0.87 -2.04 -6.38
CA PHE A 75 1.60 -1.00 -5.66
C PHE A 75 3.04 -0.87 -6.17
N HIS A 76 3.69 -2.00 -6.43
CA HIS A 76 5.03 -2.03 -7.00
C HIS A 76 5.07 -1.47 -8.43
N GLN A 77 4.02 -1.64 -9.24
CA GLN A 77 3.94 -0.98 -10.55
C GLN A 77 3.95 0.54 -10.44
N VAL A 78 3.21 1.12 -9.49
CA VAL A 78 3.25 2.57 -9.23
C VAL A 78 4.64 2.99 -8.77
N TRP A 79 5.27 2.20 -7.89
CA TRP A 79 6.64 2.45 -7.45
C TRP A 79 7.62 2.45 -8.62
N ARG A 80 7.58 1.47 -9.52
CA ARG A 80 8.47 1.43 -10.70
C ARG A 80 8.22 2.57 -11.69
N GLN A 81 7.00 3.11 -11.73
CA GLN A 81 6.67 4.24 -12.60
C GLN A 81 7.27 5.56 -12.10
N TYR A 82 7.22 5.81 -10.80
CA TYR A 82 7.59 7.11 -10.22
C TYR A 82 8.76 7.07 -9.24
N GLY A 83 9.33 5.90 -8.95
CA GLY A 83 10.30 5.69 -7.86
C GLY A 83 9.70 5.78 -6.45
N PHE A 84 8.46 6.23 -6.31
CA PHE A 84 7.76 6.43 -5.05
C PHE A 84 6.25 6.31 -5.26
N THR A 85 5.48 6.02 -4.22
CA THR A 85 4.01 6.13 -4.29
C THR A 85 3.56 7.54 -3.88
N PRO A 86 2.83 8.27 -4.75
CA PRO A 86 2.31 9.58 -4.36
C PRO A 86 1.29 9.44 -3.23
N GLU A 87 1.00 10.53 -2.52
CA GLU A 87 -0.09 10.54 -1.55
C GLU A 87 -1.39 10.06 -2.18
N TYR A 88 -1.78 10.61 -3.34
CA TYR A 88 -2.95 10.16 -4.12
C TYR A 88 -2.58 9.83 -5.57
N TYR A 89 -2.87 8.59 -5.96
CA TYR A 89 -2.75 8.08 -7.31
C TYR A 89 -4.13 7.81 -7.92
N ASN A 90 -4.40 8.33 -9.11
CA ASN A 90 -5.64 8.10 -9.82
C ASN A 90 -5.56 6.82 -10.65
N ILE A 91 -6.27 5.77 -10.22
CA ILE A 91 -6.18 4.44 -10.83
C ILE A 91 -6.64 4.46 -12.30
N PRO A 92 -7.82 5.02 -12.67
CA PRO A 92 -8.26 5.04 -14.07
C PRO A 92 -7.37 5.85 -15.01
N LYS A 93 -6.76 6.93 -14.51
CA LYS A 93 -5.87 7.79 -15.32
C LYS A 93 -4.42 7.32 -15.31
N ALA A 94 -4.06 6.40 -14.41
CA ALA A 94 -2.69 5.98 -14.14
C ALA A 94 -1.73 7.16 -13.88
N ASP A 95 -2.22 8.17 -13.16
CA ASP A 95 -1.52 9.45 -12.97
C ASP A 95 -1.68 9.99 -11.54
N VAL A 96 -0.76 10.85 -11.15
CA VAL A 96 -0.71 11.49 -9.84
C VAL A 96 -1.81 12.55 -9.73
N HIS A 97 -2.50 12.61 -8.58
CA HIS A 97 -3.48 13.65 -8.34
C HIS A 97 -2.81 14.99 -8.02
N SER A 98 -3.20 16.05 -8.73
CA SER A 98 -2.63 17.39 -8.52
C SER A 98 -2.88 17.92 -7.10
N GLY A 99 -1.82 18.44 -6.46
CA GLY A 99 -1.85 18.90 -5.07
C GLY A 99 -1.63 17.80 -4.01
N ARG A 100 -1.43 16.54 -4.45
CA ARG A 100 -1.18 15.36 -3.59
C ARG A 100 -0.09 14.47 -4.19
N GLU A 101 0.94 15.10 -4.74
CA GLU A 101 2.03 14.42 -5.45
C GLU A 101 3.19 13.99 -4.57
N GLY A 102 3.22 14.41 -3.30
CA GLY A 102 4.34 14.15 -2.41
C GLY A 102 4.41 12.72 -1.89
N TYR A 103 5.58 12.35 -1.42
CA TYR A 103 5.84 11.11 -0.69
C TYR A 103 6.69 11.39 0.56
N PRO A 104 6.10 11.34 1.77
CA PRO A 104 6.77 11.66 3.03
C PRO A 104 7.50 10.45 3.64
N LEU A 105 8.16 9.63 2.81
CA LEU A 105 8.96 8.46 3.25
C LEU A 105 8.14 7.43 4.06
N ARG A 106 6.94 7.14 3.55
CA ARG A 106 5.93 6.30 4.17
C ARG A 106 6.31 4.80 4.16
N PRO A 107 6.35 4.10 5.31
CA PRO A 107 6.92 2.74 5.40
C PRO A 107 5.95 1.61 5.01
N GLU A 108 4.68 1.92 4.69
CA GLU A 108 3.61 0.93 4.64
C GLU A 108 3.85 -0.16 3.57
N ILE A 109 4.42 0.20 2.41
CA ILE A 109 4.72 -0.75 1.34
C ILE A 109 5.88 -1.68 1.72
N VAL A 110 6.97 -1.13 2.26
CA VAL A 110 8.13 -1.95 2.67
C VAL A 110 7.78 -2.84 3.86
N GLU A 111 6.92 -2.36 4.77
CA GLU A 111 6.37 -3.16 5.86
C GLU A 111 5.56 -4.35 5.32
N SER A 112 4.65 -4.11 4.37
CA SER A 112 3.89 -5.17 3.73
C SER A 112 4.77 -6.16 2.95
N ALA A 113 5.81 -5.69 2.28
CA ALA A 113 6.75 -6.55 1.57
C ALA A 113 7.49 -7.46 2.57
N MET A 114 7.92 -6.92 3.71
CA MET A 114 8.57 -7.68 4.78
C MET A 114 7.65 -8.77 5.34
N TYR A 115 6.39 -8.44 5.68
CA TYR A 115 5.46 -9.44 6.23
C TYR A 115 5.11 -10.53 5.22
N LEU A 116 4.86 -10.17 3.97
CA LEU A 116 4.61 -11.16 2.92
C LEU A 116 5.84 -12.04 2.70
N TYR A 117 7.05 -11.48 2.71
CA TYR A 117 8.27 -12.27 2.53
C TYR A 117 8.46 -13.27 3.67
N ARG A 118 8.12 -12.88 4.90
CA ARG A 118 8.15 -13.82 6.03
C ARG A 118 7.18 -14.98 5.85
N ALA A 119 6.01 -14.74 5.25
CA ALA A 119 4.99 -15.75 5.01
C ALA A 119 5.28 -16.65 3.80
N THR A 120 5.80 -16.10 2.69
CA THR A 120 5.92 -16.81 1.40
C THR A 120 7.35 -17.21 1.05
N LYS A 121 8.36 -16.47 1.55
CA LYS A 121 9.76 -16.54 1.12
C LYS A 121 9.97 -16.27 -0.37
N ASP A 122 9.04 -15.57 -1.01
CA ASP A 122 9.12 -15.21 -2.42
C ASP A 122 10.23 -14.16 -2.65
N PRO A 123 11.26 -14.44 -3.48
CA PRO A 123 12.34 -13.50 -3.75
C PRO A 123 11.88 -12.18 -4.38
N TYR A 124 10.74 -12.15 -5.08
CA TYR A 124 10.19 -10.92 -5.66
C TYR A 124 9.95 -9.83 -4.61
N LEU A 125 9.60 -10.22 -3.38
CA LEU A 125 9.37 -9.26 -2.29
C LEU A 125 10.67 -8.62 -1.79
N LEU A 126 11.82 -9.28 -1.99
CA LEU A 126 13.13 -8.68 -1.74
C LEU A 126 13.49 -7.67 -2.83
N GLU A 127 13.14 -7.96 -4.09
CA GLU A 127 13.31 -7.00 -5.20
C GLU A 127 12.56 -5.70 -4.93
N ILE A 128 11.31 -5.77 -4.47
CA ILE A 128 10.55 -4.59 -4.01
C ILE A 128 11.34 -3.82 -2.95
N GLY A 129 11.91 -4.51 -1.96
CA GLY A 129 12.69 -3.88 -0.90
C GLY A 129 13.95 -3.17 -1.43
N VAL A 130 14.63 -3.76 -2.41
CA VAL A 130 15.79 -3.16 -3.08
C VAL A 130 15.36 -1.90 -3.83
N ASP A 131 14.32 -1.99 -4.67
CA ASP A 131 13.80 -0.86 -5.45
C ASP A 131 13.39 0.32 -4.55
N ILE A 132 12.85 0.03 -3.37
CA ILE A 132 12.49 1.05 -2.37
C ILE A 132 13.73 1.72 -1.80
N VAL A 133 14.71 0.94 -1.34
CA VAL A 133 15.94 1.47 -0.73
C VAL A 133 16.74 2.28 -1.76
N GLU A 134 16.89 1.78 -2.98
CA GLU A 134 17.60 2.48 -4.05
C GLU A 134 16.96 3.82 -4.39
N ALA A 135 15.62 3.89 -4.47
CA ALA A 135 14.92 5.14 -4.71
C ALA A 135 15.12 6.15 -3.58
N ILE A 136 15.05 5.70 -2.32
CA ILE A 136 15.29 6.56 -1.14
C ILE A 136 16.73 7.08 -1.11
N GLU A 137 17.71 6.21 -1.34
CA GLU A 137 19.14 6.59 -1.36
C GLU A 137 19.46 7.56 -2.49
N HIS A 138 18.85 7.35 -3.67
CA HIS A 138 19.10 8.18 -4.83
C HIS A 138 18.42 9.56 -4.73
N SER A 139 17.14 9.59 -4.38
CA SER A 139 16.31 10.79 -4.54
C SER A 139 15.99 11.50 -3.23
N ALA A 140 15.90 10.80 -2.10
CA ALA A 140 15.51 11.39 -0.82
C ALA A 140 16.68 11.80 0.08
N ARG A 141 17.91 11.38 -0.25
CA ARG A 141 19.10 11.61 0.59
C ARG A 141 19.57 13.07 0.53
N THR A 142 19.84 13.63 1.71
CA THR A 142 20.41 14.98 1.89
C THR A 142 21.73 14.92 2.66
N SER A 143 22.40 16.06 2.84
CA SER A 143 23.65 16.13 3.61
C SER A 143 23.48 15.79 5.10
N CYS A 144 22.27 15.93 5.65
CA CYS A 144 21.98 15.71 7.07
C CYS A 144 20.98 14.57 7.36
N GLY A 145 20.51 13.84 6.33
CA GLY A 145 19.54 12.75 6.51
C GLY A 145 18.77 12.46 5.24
N TYR A 146 17.45 12.32 5.36
CA TYR A 146 16.52 12.12 4.25
C TYR A 146 15.38 13.14 4.34
N ALA A 147 14.87 13.57 3.19
CA ALA A 147 13.79 14.56 3.09
C ALA A 147 12.58 14.00 2.35
N THR A 148 11.41 14.60 2.63
CA THR A 148 10.18 14.35 1.89
C THR A 148 10.37 14.67 0.42
N VAL A 149 9.89 13.77 -0.44
CA VAL A 149 9.77 14.04 -1.87
C VAL A 149 8.50 14.87 -2.08
N LYS A 150 8.64 16.10 -2.57
CA LYS A 150 7.53 17.02 -2.79
C LYS A 150 6.66 16.63 -3.98
N ASP A 151 7.28 16.11 -5.03
CA ASP A 151 6.60 15.64 -6.22
C ASP A 151 7.31 14.40 -6.78
N VAL A 152 6.61 13.27 -6.81
CA VAL A 152 7.17 11.99 -7.29
C VAL A 152 7.46 11.96 -8.79
N ARG A 153 7.00 12.96 -9.57
CA ARG A 153 7.26 13.03 -11.02
C ARG A 153 8.65 13.56 -11.34
N ASP A 154 9.15 14.51 -10.55
CA ASP A 154 10.43 15.19 -10.77
C ASP A 154 11.45 14.96 -9.63
N HIS A 155 11.04 14.27 -8.56
CA HIS A 155 11.85 13.93 -7.39
C HIS A 155 12.39 15.15 -6.64
N ARG A 156 11.74 16.31 -6.81
CA ARG A 156 12.10 17.50 -6.04
C ARG A 156 11.81 17.27 -4.55
N LEU A 157 12.76 17.65 -3.71
CA LEU A 157 12.64 17.60 -2.26
C LEU A 157 11.98 18.88 -1.71
N GLU A 158 11.39 18.76 -0.51
CA GLU A 158 10.93 19.92 0.25
C GLU A 158 12.06 20.81 0.78
#